data_AF-A0A845ZHV9-F1
#
_entry.id   AF-A0A845ZHV9-F1
#
_cell.length_a   1.000
_cell.length_b   1.000
_cell.length_c   1.000
_cell.angle_alpha   90.00
_cell.angle_beta   90.00
_cell.angle_gamma   90.00
#
_symmetry.space_group_name_H-M   'P 1'
#
loop_
_entity.id
_entity.type
_entity.pdbx_description
1 polymer ?
#
loop_
_entity_poly.entity_id
_entity_poly.type
_entity_poly.pdbx_seq_one_letter_code
_entity_poly.pdbx_strand_id
1 'polypeptide(L)'
;MTELPDWVRLQKALSVEARVGFTDLEGNQYRFSEFLCLSFGKTPNVLTSTEKRRWQDIGNQFARYSQMTLQQRQHLVADTRRFLNDLKQNTQRRLVEDKYQTEHPMVRVPKTKPLVEKQQASSELGSKKNLDLPLAKLAAVGSKNSEYLARLGLHKVRDLLYYYPRDHINYARQVNMADLVTVSPGTK
;
A
#
# COMPACT_ATOMS: atom_id res chain seq x y z
N MET A 1 -3.16 -1.71 22.78
CA MET A 1 -2.07 -1.42 21.81
C MET A 1 -2.10 -2.52 20.77
N THR A 2 -2.85 -2.34 19.68
CA THR A 2 -2.97 -3.31 18.59
C THR A 2 -2.50 -2.65 17.30
N GLU A 3 -1.19 -2.67 17.12
CA GLU A 3 -0.47 -2.17 15.95
C GLU A 3 -0.79 -3.01 14.72
N LEU A 4 -0.77 -2.39 13.53
CA LEU A 4 -0.83 -3.13 12.27
C LEU A 4 0.30 -4.17 12.23
N PRO A 5 0.07 -5.38 11.70
CA PRO A 5 1.11 -6.38 11.57
C PRO A 5 2.19 -5.87 10.61
N ASP A 6 3.45 -6.13 10.93
CA ASP A 6 4.57 -5.78 10.08
C ASP A 6 4.63 -6.75 8.88
N TRP A 7 3.85 -6.43 7.85
CA TRP A 7 3.74 -7.20 6.61
C TRP A 7 5.11 -7.42 5.95
N VAL A 8 5.99 -6.42 6.01
CA VAL A 8 7.31 -6.47 5.39
C VAL A 8 8.18 -7.49 6.09
N ARG A 9 8.19 -7.47 7.43
CA ARG A 9 8.95 -8.44 8.23
C ARG A 9 8.48 -9.87 8.01
N LEU A 10 7.16 -10.11 7.97
CA LEU A 10 6.58 -11.43 7.69
C LEU A 10 6.97 -11.95 6.30
N GLN A 11 6.82 -11.13 5.26
CA GLN A 11 7.19 -11.51 3.89
C GLN A 11 8.69 -11.77 3.74
N LYS A 12 9.52 -10.98 4.42
CA LYS A 12 10.98 -11.15 4.42
C LYS A 12 11.37 -12.48 5.07
N ALA A 13 10.78 -12.80 6.22
CA ALA A 13 11.03 -14.08 6.91
C ALA A 13 10.71 -15.28 6.01
N LEU A 14 9.53 -15.29 5.37
CA LEU A 14 9.12 -16.34 4.44
C LEU A 14 10.07 -16.47 3.24
N SER A 15 10.61 -15.36 2.75
CA SER A 15 11.53 -15.34 1.61
C SER A 15 12.92 -15.88 1.97
N VAL A 16 13.40 -15.54 3.17
CA VAL A 16 14.70 -16.02 3.68
C VAL A 16 14.66 -17.54 3.90
N GLU A 17 13.59 -18.06 4.50
CA GLU A 17 13.40 -19.50 4.71
C GLU A 17 13.35 -20.27 3.38
N ALA A 18 12.61 -19.76 2.40
CA ALA A 18 12.52 -20.37 1.08
C ALA A 18 13.87 -20.38 0.35
N ARG A 19 14.73 -19.38 0.59
CA ARG A 19 16.06 -19.31 0.00
C ARG A 19 17.04 -20.32 0.61
N VAL A 20 16.93 -20.59 1.91
CA VAL A 20 17.82 -21.54 2.60
C VAL A 20 17.36 -22.99 2.45
N GLY A 21 16.08 -23.20 2.11
CA GLY A 21 15.56 -24.52 1.78
C GLY A 21 14.68 -25.14 2.86
N PHE A 22 13.91 -24.32 3.59
CA PHE A 22 12.84 -24.79 4.50
C PHE A 22 13.36 -25.59 5.72
N THR A 23 14.57 -25.24 6.20
CA THR A 23 15.27 -25.93 7.28
C THR A 23 14.88 -25.47 8.68
N ASP A 24 13.92 -24.56 8.82
CA ASP A 24 13.56 -23.85 10.05
C ASP A 24 14.74 -23.05 10.61
N LEU A 25 15.13 -22.00 9.88
CA LEU A 25 16.29 -21.18 10.21
C LEU A 25 16.26 -20.63 11.64
N GLU A 26 17.35 -20.83 12.37
CA GLU A 26 17.56 -20.25 13.69
C GLU A 26 18.09 -18.81 13.56
N GLY A 27 17.27 -17.85 13.98
CA GLY A 27 17.67 -16.45 14.07
C GLY A 27 18.30 -16.11 15.42
N ASN A 28 18.68 -14.85 15.59
CA ASN A 28 19.32 -14.38 16.83
C ASN A 28 18.40 -14.42 18.07
N GLN A 29 17.08 -14.43 17.87
CA GLN A 29 16.09 -14.40 18.96
C GLN A 29 15.14 -15.58 18.95
N TYR A 30 14.76 -16.06 17.75
CA TYR A 30 13.75 -17.09 17.55
C TYR A 30 14.08 -17.91 16.31
N ARG A 31 13.60 -19.15 16.28
CA ARG A 31 13.53 -19.90 15.02
C ARG A 31 12.47 -19.34 14.09
N PHE A 32 12.57 -19.66 12.81
CA PHE A 32 11.62 -19.22 11.81
C PHE A 32 10.17 -19.62 12.17
N SER A 33 9.94 -20.88 12.52
CA SER A 33 8.62 -21.40 12.91
C SER A 33 8.05 -20.70 14.14
N GLU A 34 8.87 -20.50 15.17
CA GLU A 34 8.50 -19.80 16.40
C GLU A 34 8.17 -18.32 16.14
N PHE A 35 9.00 -17.64 15.35
CA PHE A 35 8.76 -16.25 14.97
C PHE A 35 7.42 -16.09 14.25
N LEU A 36 7.10 -16.99 13.31
CA LEU A 36 5.83 -16.99 12.60
C LEU A 36 4.68 -17.29 13.56
N CYS A 37 4.79 -18.30 14.41
CA CYS A 37 3.78 -18.65 15.41
C CYS A 37 3.46 -17.46 16.35
N LEU A 38 4.50 -16.80 16.90
CA LEU A 38 4.34 -15.62 17.74
C LEU A 38 3.71 -14.45 17.00
N SER A 39 4.07 -14.26 15.73
CA SER A 39 3.52 -13.19 14.90
C SER A 39 2.04 -13.44 14.57
N PHE A 40 1.68 -14.70 14.25
CA PHE A 40 0.30 -15.08 13.99
C PHE A 40 -0.56 -15.12 15.27
N GLY A 41 0.04 -15.31 16.45
CA GLY A 41 -0.65 -15.17 17.74
C GLY A 41 -1.14 -13.75 18.02
N LYS A 42 -0.50 -12.72 17.45
CA LYS A 42 -0.91 -11.31 17.57
C LYS A 42 -1.92 -10.98 16.47
N THR A 43 -3.18 -11.35 16.67
CA THR A 43 -4.24 -11.11 15.66
C THR A 43 -4.56 -9.62 15.52
N PRO A 44 -4.40 -9.04 14.32
CA PRO A 44 -4.77 -7.65 14.06
C PRO A 44 -6.29 -7.43 14.06
N ASN A 45 -6.72 -6.26 14.56
CA ASN A 45 -8.15 -5.91 14.64
C ASN A 45 -8.77 -5.62 13.26
N VAL A 46 -7.96 -5.21 12.29
CA VAL A 46 -8.36 -4.85 10.92
C VAL A 46 -8.83 -6.04 10.07
N LEU A 47 -8.63 -7.27 10.55
CA LEU A 47 -9.00 -8.49 9.84
C LEU A 47 -10.49 -8.82 10.02
N THR A 48 -11.12 -9.32 8.98
CA THR A 48 -12.49 -9.88 9.04
C THR A 48 -12.50 -11.21 9.82
N SER A 49 -13.67 -11.67 10.24
CA SER A 49 -13.78 -12.93 11.00
C SER A 49 -13.24 -14.15 10.26
N THR A 50 -13.42 -14.21 8.93
CA THR A 50 -12.89 -15.29 8.10
C THR A 50 -11.36 -15.22 7.98
N GLU A 51 -10.82 -14.02 7.78
CA GLU A 51 -9.39 -13.77 7.74
C GLU A 51 -8.71 -14.09 9.08
N LYS A 52 -9.34 -13.74 10.21
CA LYS A 52 -8.85 -14.06 11.56
C LYS A 52 -8.76 -15.57 11.78
N ARG A 53 -9.78 -16.33 11.36
CA ARG A 53 -9.76 -17.80 11.47
C ARG A 53 -8.58 -18.39 10.68
N ARG A 54 -8.40 -17.96 9.43
CA ARG A 54 -7.29 -18.44 8.58
C ARG A 54 -5.93 -18.03 9.13
N TRP A 55 -5.83 -16.83 9.69
CA TRP A 55 -4.62 -16.32 10.36
C TRP A 55 -4.21 -17.20 11.55
N GLN A 56 -5.18 -17.58 12.40
CA GLN A 56 -4.95 -18.48 13.52
C GLN A 56 -4.59 -19.90 13.07
N ASP A 57 -5.27 -20.41 12.04
CA ASP A 57 -5.01 -21.73 11.49
C ASP A 57 -3.57 -21.84 10.96
N ILE A 58 -3.10 -20.84 10.21
CA ILE A 58 -1.71 -20.76 9.75
C ILE A 58 -0.74 -20.75 10.94
N GLY A 59 -1.03 -19.98 12.00
CA GLY A 59 -0.23 -19.98 13.22
C GLY A 59 -0.09 -21.38 13.85
N ASN A 60 -1.19 -22.12 13.93
CA ASN A 60 -1.21 -23.49 14.45
C ASN A 60 -0.44 -24.47 13.57
N GLN A 61 -0.47 -24.28 12.25
CA GLN A 61 0.32 -25.08 11.30
C GLN A 61 1.82 -24.84 11.49
N PHE A 62 2.24 -23.58 11.69
CA PHE A 62 3.64 -23.26 11.97
C PHE A 62 4.14 -23.80 13.32
N ALA A 63 3.27 -23.98 14.31
CA ALA A 63 3.64 -24.66 15.56
C ALA A 63 4.06 -26.13 15.36
N ARG A 64 3.60 -26.76 14.27
CA ARG A 64 3.95 -28.14 13.88
C ARG A 64 5.01 -28.20 12.77
N TYR A 65 5.60 -27.07 12.39
CA TYR A 65 6.51 -26.96 11.24
C TYR A 65 7.71 -27.91 11.32
N SER A 66 8.28 -28.08 12.51
CA SER A 66 9.42 -28.99 12.75
C SER A 66 9.08 -30.46 12.46
N GLN A 67 7.82 -30.86 12.62
CA GLN A 67 7.32 -32.22 12.41
C GLN A 67 6.89 -32.47 10.96
N MET A 68 6.79 -31.43 10.13
CA MET A 68 6.35 -31.53 8.73
C MET A 68 7.49 -31.96 7.80
N THR A 69 7.12 -32.65 6.73
CA THR A 69 8.03 -32.97 5.61
C THR A 69 8.41 -31.73 4.82
N LEU A 70 9.52 -31.77 4.09
CA LEU A 70 10.00 -30.64 3.28
C LEU A 70 8.97 -30.17 2.25
N GLN A 71 8.25 -31.08 1.60
CA GLN A 71 7.16 -30.75 0.66
C GLN A 71 6.00 -30.00 1.35
N GLN A 72 5.61 -30.45 2.54
CA GLN A 72 4.57 -29.77 3.33
C GLN A 72 5.01 -28.38 3.76
N ARG A 73 6.28 -28.22 4.18
CA ARG A 73 6.84 -26.91 4.54
C ARG A 73 6.86 -25.95 3.35
N GLN A 74 7.27 -26.44 2.18
CA GLN A 74 7.24 -25.67 0.92
C GLN A 74 5.84 -25.17 0.60
N HIS A 75 4.86 -26.06 0.66
CA HIS A 75 3.47 -25.74 0.40
C HIS A 75 2.94 -24.72 1.41
N LEU A 76 3.17 -24.95 2.71
CA LEU A 76 2.75 -24.04 3.79
C LEU A 76 3.34 -22.64 3.62
N VAL A 77 4.64 -22.53 3.32
CA VAL A 77 5.29 -21.23 3.09
C VAL A 77 4.73 -20.54 1.84
N ALA A 78 4.52 -21.26 0.75
CA ALA A 78 3.94 -20.71 -0.48
C ALA A 78 2.51 -20.20 -0.27
N ASP A 79 1.67 -21.00 0.40
CA ASP A 79 0.29 -20.66 0.71
C ASP A 79 0.20 -19.48 1.67
N THR A 80 1.07 -19.43 2.68
CA THR A 80 1.17 -18.30 3.61
C THR A 80 1.56 -17.02 2.85
N ARG A 81 2.52 -17.09 1.92
CA ARG A 81 2.91 -15.93 1.09
C ARG A 81 1.76 -15.41 0.26
N ARG A 82 0.99 -16.31 -0.38
CA ARG A 82 -0.21 -15.95 -1.16
C ARG A 82 -1.25 -15.28 -0.26
N PHE A 83 -1.58 -15.90 0.86
CA PHE A 83 -2.53 -15.37 1.83
C PHE A 83 -2.15 -13.98 2.36
N LEU A 84 -0.88 -13.76 2.71
CA LEU A 84 -0.42 -12.45 3.18
C LEU A 84 -0.49 -11.37 2.09
N ASN A 85 -0.21 -11.74 0.83
CA ASN A 85 -0.35 -10.82 -0.30
C ASN A 85 -1.82 -10.42 -0.51
N ASP A 86 -2.73 -11.38 -0.50
CA ASP A 86 -4.17 -11.15 -0.64
C ASP A 86 -4.68 -10.26 0.51
N LEU A 87 -4.27 -10.56 1.75
CA LEU A 87 -4.59 -9.73 2.90
C LEU A 87 -4.08 -8.29 2.77
N LYS A 88 -2.84 -8.10 2.35
CA LYS A 88 -2.27 -6.77 2.12
C LYS A 88 -3.06 -6.00 1.06
N GLN A 89 -3.41 -6.65 -0.04
CA GLN A 89 -4.21 -6.01 -1.11
C GLN A 89 -5.62 -5.68 -0.63
N ASN A 90 -6.29 -6.59 0.08
CA ASN A 90 -7.66 -6.40 0.58
C ASN A 90 -7.73 -5.31 1.66
N THR A 91 -6.75 -5.27 2.56
CA THR A 91 -6.65 -4.21 3.57
C THR A 91 -6.37 -2.87 2.92
N GLN A 92 -5.46 -2.80 1.94
CA GLN A 92 -5.19 -1.56 1.20
C GLN A 92 -6.42 -1.09 0.41
N ARG A 93 -7.18 -2.00 -0.23
CA ARG A 93 -8.44 -1.66 -0.90
C ARG A 93 -9.48 -1.13 0.08
N ARG A 94 -9.70 -1.81 1.21
CA ARG A 94 -10.63 -1.36 2.26
C ARG A 94 -10.26 0.02 2.82
N LEU A 95 -8.97 0.28 3.07
CA LEU A 95 -8.51 1.59 3.52
C LEU A 95 -8.70 2.70 2.47
N VAL A 96 -8.71 2.36 1.18
CA VAL A 96 -8.99 3.30 0.09
C VAL A 96 -10.50 3.50 -0.06
N GLU A 97 -11.30 2.44 0.05
CA GLU A 97 -12.77 2.49 0.01
C GLU A 97 -13.36 3.24 1.21
N ASP A 98 -12.84 3.00 2.43
CA ASP A 98 -13.22 3.74 3.65
C ASP A 98 -12.85 5.23 3.53
N LYS A 99 -11.75 5.58 2.84
CA LYS A 99 -11.47 6.97 2.49
C LYS A 99 -12.55 7.54 1.59
N TYR A 100 -12.96 6.85 0.52
CA TYR A 100 -14.03 7.34 -0.35
C TYR A 100 -15.44 7.32 0.27
N GLN A 101 -15.68 6.57 1.36
CA GLN A 101 -16.96 6.56 2.08
C GLN A 101 -17.00 7.52 3.28
N THR A 102 -15.87 7.76 3.94
CA THR A 102 -15.74 8.78 5.00
C THR A 102 -15.49 10.18 4.43
N GLU A 103 -15.12 10.26 3.14
CA GLU A 103 -14.99 11.48 2.37
C GLU A 103 -16.20 11.68 1.44
N HIS A 104 -17.42 11.62 1.99
CA HIS A 104 -18.28 12.76 1.68
C HIS A 104 -17.57 13.94 2.32
N PRO A 105 -16.98 14.88 1.54
CA PRO A 105 -16.38 16.03 2.16
C PRO A 105 -17.55 16.78 2.80
N MET A 106 -17.68 16.72 4.13
CA MET A 106 -18.09 17.91 4.85
C MET A 106 -16.98 18.91 4.58
N VAL A 107 -17.09 19.57 3.44
CA VAL A 107 -16.38 20.79 3.12
C VAL A 107 -16.65 21.68 4.32
N ARG A 108 -15.67 21.82 5.21
CA ARG A 108 -15.62 22.98 6.09
C ARG A 108 -15.42 24.15 5.15
N VAL A 109 -16.52 24.65 4.64
CA VAL A 109 -16.54 25.87 3.84
C VAL A 109 -15.87 26.92 4.71
N PRO A 110 -14.75 27.52 4.29
CA PRO A 110 -14.35 28.76 4.91
C PRO A 110 -15.56 29.69 4.77
N LYS A 111 -15.97 30.37 5.86
CA LYS A 111 -16.98 31.42 5.80
C LYS A 111 -16.42 32.58 4.97
N THR A 112 -16.47 32.45 3.66
CA THR A 112 -16.18 33.52 2.72
C THR A 112 -17.49 34.00 2.14
N LYS A 113 -17.78 35.29 2.30
CA LYS A 113 -18.93 35.96 1.70
C LYS A 113 -18.85 35.76 0.18
N PRO A 114 -19.92 35.32 -0.49
CA PRO A 114 -19.88 35.08 -1.93
C PRO A 114 -19.82 36.43 -2.65
N LEU A 115 -18.81 36.61 -3.50
CA LEU A 115 -18.77 37.70 -4.46
C LEU A 115 -18.91 37.10 -5.86
N VAL A 116 -20.12 37.26 -6.39
CA VAL A 116 -20.51 37.16 -7.81
C VAL A 116 -20.71 35.76 -8.37
N GLU A 117 -21.99 35.45 -8.58
CA GLU A 117 -22.50 34.41 -9.46
C GLU A 117 -22.12 34.71 -10.92
N LYS A 118 -21.48 33.74 -11.58
CA LYS A 118 -21.66 33.56 -13.02
C LYS A 118 -21.77 32.08 -13.35
N GLN A 119 -23.03 31.64 -13.36
CA GLN A 119 -23.64 30.79 -14.39
C GLN A 119 -22.87 29.53 -14.81
N GLN A 120 -23.26 28.43 -14.17
CA GLN A 120 -23.74 27.21 -14.84
C GLN A 120 -23.51 27.15 -16.36
N ALA A 121 -22.43 26.49 -16.76
CA ALA A 121 -22.38 25.70 -17.99
C ALA A 121 -22.17 24.23 -17.60
N SER A 122 -23.18 23.66 -16.96
CA SER A 122 -23.39 22.22 -16.97
C SER A 122 -24.13 21.88 -18.26
N SER A 123 -23.42 21.58 -19.34
CA SER A 123 -23.94 20.73 -20.41
C SER A 123 -22.81 20.27 -21.34
N GLU A 124 -22.77 18.95 -21.55
CA GLU A 124 -22.22 18.30 -22.74
C GLU A 124 -20.71 18.33 -22.96
N LEU A 125 -20.00 17.44 -22.26
CA LEU A 125 -19.19 16.45 -22.98
C LEU A 125 -18.90 15.26 -22.06
N GLY A 126 -19.80 14.29 -22.09
CA GLY A 126 -19.43 12.87 -22.06
C GLY A 126 -18.60 12.46 -23.28
N SER A 127 -17.68 13.31 -23.75
CA SER A 127 -16.70 12.89 -24.75
C SER A 127 -15.76 11.95 -24.05
N LYS A 128 -15.81 10.69 -24.47
CA LYS A 128 -14.66 9.80 -24.58
C LYS A 128 -13.39 10.58 -24.27
N LYS A 129 -12.81 10.39 -23.08
CA LYS A 129 -11.55 11.03 -22.69
C LYS A 129 -10.53 10.63 -23.75
N ASN A 130 -10.35 11.46 -24.76
CA ASN A 130 -9.52 11.15 -25.91
C ASN A 130 -8.10 11.12 -25.38
N LEU A 131 -7.53 9.92 -25.26
CA LEU A 131 -6.16 9.74 -24.78
C LEU A 131 -5.15 10.46 -25.67
N ASP A 132 -5.52 10.73 -26.93
CA ASP A 132 -4.73 11.48 -27.89
C ASP A 132 -4.92 13.00 -27.82
N LEU A 133 -5.71 13.51 -26.86
CA LEU A 133 -5.89 14.94 -26.65
C LEU A 133 -4.56 15.59 -26.22
N PRO A 134 -4.14 16.71 -26.84
CA PRO A 134 -2.98 17.47 -26.40
C PRO A 134 -3.16 18.08 -25.00
N LEU A 135 -2.11 18.04 -24.18
CA LEU A 135 -2.14 18.55 -22.81
C LEU A 135 -2.42 20.06 -22.71
N ALA A 136 -2.06 20.83 -23.74
CA ALA A 136 -2.33 22.27 -23.80
C ALA A 136 -3.83 22.62 -23.79
N LYS A 137 -4.69 21.71 -24.28
CA LYS A 137 -6.15 21.90 -24.33
C LYS A 137 -6.86 21.43 -23.06
N LEU A 138 -6.12 20.81 -22.13
CA LEU A 138 -6.69 20.31 -20.90
C LEU A 138 -6.77 21.46 -19.88
N ALA A 139 -7.99 21.84 -19.48
CA ALA A 139 -8.23 22.98 -18.58
C ALA A 139 -7.45 22.90 -17.26
N ALA A 140 -7.21 21.70 -16.74
CA ALA A 140 -6.46 21.48 -15.50
C ALA A 140 -4.94 21.69 -15.64
N VAL A 141 -4.38 21.51 -16.85
CA VAL A 141 -2.93 21.69 -17.10
C VAL A 141 -2.68 23.10 -17.62
N GLY A 142 -3.40 23.52 -18.65
CA GLY A 142 -3.20 24.80 -19.33
C GLY A 142 -1.92 24.86 -20.17
N SER A 143 -1.77 25.94 -20.94
CA SER A 143 -0.68 26.08 -21.92
C SER A 143 0.71 26.09 -21.28
N LYS A 144 0.91 26.83 -20.20
CA LYS A 144 2.22 26.96 -19.53
C LYS A 144 2.74 25.62 -18.99
N ASN A 145 1.89 24.89 -18.26
CA ASN A 145 2.31 23.59 -17.71
C ASN A 145 2.48 22.54 -18.81
N SER A 146 1.74 22.64 -19.92
CA SER A 146 1.92 21.74 -21.05
C SER A 146 3.31 21.90 -21.70
N GLU A 147 3.91 23.08 -21.66
CA GLU A 147 5.26 23.31 -22.16
C GLU A 147 6.32 22.64 -21.26
N TYR A 148 6.16 22.73 -19.94
CA TYR A 148 7.02 22.01 -18.99
C TYR A 148 6.90 20.49 -19.16
N LEU A 149 5.68 19.98 -19.36
CA LEU A 149 5.43 18.55 -19.62
C LEU A 149 6.00 18.12 -20.99
N ALA A 150 5.96 18.98 -22.01
CA ALA A 150 6.56 18.70 -23.30
C ALA A 150 8.09 18.55 -23.22
N ARG A 151 8.78 19.28 -22.32
CA ARG A 151 10.21 19.08 -22.05
C ARG A 151 10.52 17.70 -21.45
N LEU A 152 9.54 17.08 -20.81
CA LEU A 152 9.61 15.70 -20.30
C LEU A 152 9.18 14.66 -21.35
N GLY A 153 8.87 15.07 -22.58
CA GLY A 153 8.37 14.22 -23.66
C GLY A 153 6.88 13.86 -23.52
N LEU A 154 6.13 14.60 -22.71
CA LEU A 154 4.71 14.36 -22.46
C LEU A 154 3.87 15.36 -23.25
N HIS A 155 3.19 14.89 -24.30
CA HIS A 155 2.44 15.74 -25.21
C HIS A 155 0.93 15.48 -25.16
N LYS A 156 0.55 14.24 -24.87
CA LYS A 156 -0.83 13.75 -24.87
C LYS A 156 -1.25 13.26 -23.48
N VAL A 157 -2.56 13.19 -23.26
CA VAL A 157 -3.13 12.59 -22.03
C VAL A 157 -2.67 11.15 -21.82
N ARG A 158 -2.50 10.38 -22.92
CA ARG A 158 -1.94 9.03 -22.89
C ARG A 158 -0.58 8.98 -22.21
N ASP A 159 0.29 9.94 -22.51
CA ASP A 159 1.67 9.94 -22.05
C ASP A 159 1.73 10.05 -20.53
N LEU A 160 0.82 10.82 -19.92
CA LEU A 160 0.69 10.94 -18.47
C LEU A 160 0.31 9.62 -17.79
N LEU A 161 -0.48 8.76 -18.44
CA LEU A 161 -0.90 7.48 -17.86
C LEU A 161 0.25 6.47 -17.77
N TYR A 162 1.23 6.59 -18.67
CA TYR A 162 2.38 5.69 -18.74
C TYR A 162 3.66 6.32 -18.16
N TYR A 163 3.61 7.59 -17.74
CA TYR A 163 4.71 8.27 -17.07
C TYR A 163 4.69 7.99 -15.57
N TYR A 164 5.20 6.81 -15.19
CA TYR A 164 5.20 6.38 -13.79
C TYR A 164 6.15 7.21 -12.90
N PRO A 165 5.77 7.50 -11.64
CA PRO A 165 6.66 8.11 -10.67
C PRO A 165 7.97 7.30 -10.52
N ARG A 166 9.11 7.98 -10.56
CA ARG A 166 10.43 7.35 -10.37
C ARG A 166 10.69 6.98 -8.90
N ASP A 167 10.13 7.76 -7.99
CA ASP A 167 10.21 7.55 -6.56
C ASP A 167 8.87 7.95 -5.93
N HIS A 168 8.52 7.30 -4.83
CA HIS A 168 7.27 7.53 -4.11
C HIS A 168 7.58 7.88 -2.65
N ILE A 169 7.35 9.14 -2.30
CA ILE A 169 7.48 9.61 -0.92
C ILE A 169 6.25 9.14 -0.12
N ASN A 170 6.48 8.29 0.88
CA ASN A 170 5.41 7.79 1.73
C ASN A 170 5.10 8.75 2.89
N TYR A 171 4.13 9.63 2.69
CA TYR A 171 3.66 10.57 3.71
C TYR A 171 2.79 9.93 4.81
N ALA A 172 2.52 8.61 4.78
CA ALA A 172 1.79 7.96 5.87
C ALA A 172 2.58 7.91 7.19
N ARG A 173 3.89 8.17 7.15
CA ARG A 173 4.80 8.17 8.30
C ARG A 173 5.27 9.57 8.67
N GLN A 174 4.36 10.53 8.68
CA GLN A 174 4.67 11.86 9.20
C GLN A 174 4.95 11.77 10.70
N VAL A 175 6.03 12.41 11.14
CA VAL A 175 6.38 12.58 12.56
C VAL A 175 6.15 14.03 12.94
N ASN A 176 5.86 14.28 14.22
CA ASN A 176 5.78 15.65 14.71
C ASN A 176 7.16 16.31 14.54
N MET A 177 7.19 17.62 14.27
CA MET A 177 8.43 18.38 14.15
C MET A 177 9.32 18.23 15.39
N ALA A 178 8.72 18.08 16.57
CA ALA A 178 9.43 17.85 17.83
C ALA A 178 10.19 16.52 17.89
N ASP A 179 9.75 15.51 17.12
CA ASP A 179 10.28 14.14 17.14
C ASP A 179 11.24 13.88 15.96
N LEU A 180 11.66 14.92 15.23
CA LEU A 180 12.60 14.81 14.13
C LEU A 180 13.98 14.42 14.65
N VAL A 181 14.44 13.22 14.29
CA VAL A 181 15.82 12.79 14.55
C VAL A 181 16.73 13.44 13.52
N THR A 182 17.76 14.15 13.97
CA THR A 182 18.81 14.66 13.10
C THR A 182 19.58 13.50 12.49
N VAL A 183 19.41 13.29 11.18
CA VAL A 183 20.21 12.32 10.45
C VAL A 183 21.63 12.90 10.31
N SER A 184 22.56 12.39 11.12
CA SER A 184 23.97 12.77 11.06
C SER A 184 24.58 12.34 9.72
N PRO A 185 25.30 13.21 9.00
CA PRO A 185 25.87 12.86 7.70
C PRO A 185 27.16 12.04 7.89
N GLY A 186 27.07 10.72 7.74
CA GLY A 186 28.24 9.82 7.69
C GLY A 186 27.80 8.38 7.89
N THR A 187 27.73 7.56 6.84
CA THR A 187 28.91 6.89 6.29
C THR A 187 28.54 6.29 4.92
N LYS A 188 29.42 6.52 3.93
CA LYS A 188 29.45 5.75 2.68
C LYS A 188 29.89 4.32 2.94
#